data_AF-A0A1B7NCR4-F1
#
_entry.id   AF-A0A1B7NCR4-F1
#
_cell.length_a   1.000
_cell.length_b   1.000
_cell.length_c   1.000
_cell.angle_alpha   90.00
_cell.angle_beta   90.00
_cell.angle_gamma   90.00
#
_symmetry.space_group_name_H-M   'P 1'
#
loop_
_entity.id
_entity.type
_entity.pdbx_description
1 polymer ?
#
loop_
_entity_poly.entity_id
_entity_poly.type
_entity_poly.pdbx_seq_one_letter_code
_entity_poly.pdbx_strand_id
1 'polypeptide(L)'
;MILRLSWLLLAATVRAASLSLQSPRFTISASDATQLRSDTLSLTKKPEPLTLGATDTLKLTFQITDNDEGKGVQPHQTFLRFYDKVSGEEGIQPVRVTPGGKAKFELNMARPPTSIPPTTQNPLEVSLILGSFVHAPAKYDLFDIYLPASQTPAEHPDEASFHVLPTIEHTFRPEQKLPPQFISAVFAAAVLSPWVVLIGLWGKVGVRVPHLFSPSIVPFTVLLGGFEVLLVWYWVDLKLGQVLLYGGMLAIPTVFAGKQALYTTGEWRAGQK
;
A
#
# COMPACT_ATOMS: atom_id res chain seq x y z
N MET A 1 -10.88 -11.70 82.67
CA MET A 1 -10.50 -12.93 81.96
C MET A 1 -9.72 -12.55 80.71
N ILE A 2 -8.38 -12.68 80.80
CA ILE A 2 -7.43 -13.07 79.73
C ILE A 2 -7.33 -12.09 78.54
N LEU A 3 -6.42 -11.10 78.54
CA LEU A 3 -4.97 -11.20 78.29
C LEU A 3 -4.61 -12.10 77.09
N ARG A 4 -4.55 -11.51 75.89
CA ARG A 4 -3.91 -12.09 74.69
C ARG A 4 -3.44 -10.92 73.82
N LEU A 5 -2.29 -10.88 73.16
CA LEU A 5 -1.06 -11.64 73.23
C LEU A 5 -0.13 -10.77 72.36
N SER A 6 0.47 -9.74 72.95
CA SER A 6 1.50 -8.95 72.27
C SER A 6 2.73 -9.84 72.17
N TRP A 7 3.02 -10.41 70.99
CA TRP A 7 4.34 -10.90 70.57
C TRP A 7 4.28 -11.18 69.06
N LEU A 8 5.42 -10.96 68.39
CA LEU A 8 5.72 -11.07 66.97
C LEU A 8 5.63 -9.75 66.20
N LEU A 9 6.78 -9.08 66.12
CA LEU A 9 7.39 -8.62 64.86
C LEU A 9 8.75 -7.98 65.20
N LEU A 10 9.72 -8.80 65.59
CA LEU A 10 11.13 -8.43 65.43
C LEU A 10 11.47 -8.73 63.97
N ALA A 11 11.09 -7.81 63.06
CA ALA A 11 11.60 -7.85 61.70
C ALA A 11 13.08 -7.53 61.77
N ALA A 12 13.93 -8.56 61.75
CA ALA A 12 15.35 -8.39 61.51
C ALA A 12 15.47 -7.68 60.15
N THR A 13 15.84 -6.40 60.17
CA THR A 13 16.21 -5.67 58.97
C THR A 13 17.48 -6.33 58.44
N VAL A 14 17.33 -7.34 57.58
CA VAL A 14 18.43 -7.84 56.76
C VAL A 14 18.74 -6.71 55.79
N ARG A 15 19.68 -5.86 56.19
CA ARG A 15 20.23 -4.82 55.33
C ARG A 15 21.07 -5.55 54.30
N ALA A 16 20.49 -5.79 53.13
CA ALA A 16 21.23 -6.35 52.02
C ALA A 16 22.38 -5.41 51.68
N ALA A 17 23.60 -5.95 51.66
CA ALA A 17 24.78 -5.22 51.23
C ALA A 17 24.55 -4.67 49.81
N SER A 18 25.00 -3.45 49.53
CA SER A 18 24.70 -2.76 48.27
C SER A 18 25.87 -2.86 47.30
N LEU A 19 25.58 -3.16 46.03
CA LEU A 19 26.61 -3.29 44.99
C LEU A 19 26.97 -1.91 44.42
N SER A 20 28.24 -1.55 44.41
CA SER A 20 28.76 -0.38 43.70
C SER A 20 29.59 -0.75 42.49
N LEU A 21 29.64 0.21 41.56
CA LEU A 21 30.45 0.13 40.35
C LEU A 21 31.70 1.00 40.52
N GLN A 22 32.87 0.38 40.52
CA GLN A 22 34.16 1.05 40.61
C GLN A 22 34.85 1.10 39.25
N SER A 23 35.43 2.27 38.94
CA SER A 23 36.24 2.51 37.74
C SER A 23 35.61 2.06 36.41
N PRO A 24 34.33 2.36 36.13
CA PRO A 24 33.77 2.06 34.82
C PRO A 24 34.48 2.90 33.76
N ARG A 25 35.03 2.25 32.73
CA ARG A 25 35.78 2.89 31.65
C ARG A 25 35.34 2.32 30.32
N PHE A 26 35.11 3.20 29.35
CA PHE A 26 34.89 2.78 27.97
C PHE A 26 36.10 3.12 27.10
N THR A 27 36.26 2.37 26.02
CA THR A 27 37.24 2.61 24.97
C THR A 27 36.62 2.27 23.63
N ILE A 28 36.65 3.21 22.69
CA ILE A 28 36.28 3.00 21.29
C ILE A 28 37.57 2.89 20.50
N SER A 29 37.73 1.79 19.77
CA SER A 29 38.85 1.58 18.84
C SER A 29 38.33 1.32 17.43
N ALA A 30 39.00 1.88 16.42
CA ALA A 30 38.71 1.56 15.03
C ALA A 30 39.21 0.14 14.65
N SER A 31 38.96 -0.28 13.40
CA SER A 31 39.41 -1.57 12.87
C SER A 31 40.91 -1.81 12.99
N ASP A 32 41.71 -0.74 12.90
CA ASP A 32 43.17 -0.78 12.92
C ASP A 32 43.74 -0.76 14.35
N ALA A 33 42.89 -1.02 15.35
CA ALA A 33 43.19 -0.94 16.78
C ALA A 33 43.62 0.47 17.25
N THR A 34 43.46 1.50 16.42
CA THR A 34 43.66 2.89 16.81
C THR A 34 42.58 3.32 17.79
N GLN A 35 42.99 3.89 18.92
CA GLN A 35 42.09 4.31 19.98
C GLN A 35 41.46 5.66 19.61
N LEU A 36 40.16 5.66 19.30
CA LEU A 36 39.43 6.86 18.91
C LEU A 36 39.02 7.69 20.14
N ARG A 37 38.52 7.03 21.18
CA ARG A 37 38.08 7.69 22.42
C ARG A 37 38.20 6.76 23.62
N SER A 38 38.59 7.27 24.77
CA SER A 38 38.51 6.53 26.03
C SER A 38 38.41 7.46 27.21
N ASP A 39 37.30 7.32 27.95
CA ASP A 39 37.04 8.09 29.15
C ASP A 39 36.58 7.17 30.28
N THR A 40 36.81 7.62 31.51
CA THR A 40 36.23 7.00 32.71
C THR A 40 34.84 7.56 32.94
N LEU A 41 33.85 6.67 33.09
CA LEU A 41 32.45 7.02 33.30
C LEU A 41 32.24 7.47 34.74
N SER A 42 31.48 8.55 34.92
CA SER A 42 31.02 8.99 36.23
C SER A 42 29.57 8.58 36.41
N LEU A 43 29.25 7.90 37.51
CA LEU A 43 27.89 7.41 37.80
C LEU A 43 26.87 8.53 38.04
N THR A 44 27.33 9.76 38.33
CA THR A 44 26.49 10.90 38.69
C THR A 44 26.15 11.80 37.49
N LYS A 45 26.95 11.75 36.42
CA LYS A 45 26.77 12.58 35.22
C LYS A 45 26.98 11.73 33.97
N LYS A 46 25.92 11.61 33.18
CA LYS A 46 25.95 10.93 31.88
C LYS A 46 26.93 11.65 30.94
N PRO A 47 27.83 10.93 30.25
CA PRO A 47 28.72 11.53 29.26
C PRO A 47 27.94 11.98 28.02
N GLU A 48 28.59 12.76 27.16
CA GLU A 48 28.06 13.05 25.82
C GLU A 48 27.83 11.74 25.04
N PRO A 49 26.79 11.66 24.19
CA PRO A 49 26.49 10.47 23.41
C PRO A 49 27.70 9.96 22.61
N LEU A 50 27.95 8.67 22.69
CA LEU A 50 29.05 8.01 22.00
C LEU A 50 28.56 7.62 20.59
N THR A 51 29.40 7.79 19.58
CA THR A 51 29.08 7.38 18.20
C THR A 51 30.02 6.28 17.76
N LEU A 52 29.49 5.15 17.28
CA LEU A 52 30.29 4.09 16.67
C LEU A 52 30.08 4.05 15.17
N GLY A 53 31.17 3.84 14.42
CA GLY A 53 31.16 3.46 13.02
C GLY A 53 30.90 1.96 12.81
N ALA A 54 30.68 1.58 11.55
CA ALA A 54 30.36 0.21 11.13
C ALA A 54 31.44 -0.84 11.47
N THR A 55 32.68 -0.42 11.67
CA THR A 55 33.81 -1.32 11.95
C THR A 55 34.44 -1.09 13.33
N ASP A 56 33.85 -0.21 14.13
CA ASP A 56 34.41 0.18 15.42
C ASP A 56 34.13 -0.89 16.49
N THR A 57 35.00 -0.95 17.49
CA THR A 57 34.86 -1.83 18.64
C THR A 57 34.76 -1.00 19.92
N LEU A 58 33.67 -1.19 20.66
CA LEU A 58 33.47 -0.64 22.00
C LEU A 58 33.91 -1.66 23.05
N LYS A 59 34.84 -1.27 23.91
CA LYS A 59 35.26 -2.03 25.08
C LYS A 59 34.79 -1.30 26.33
N LEU A 60 34.07 -1.99 27.20
CA LEU A 60 33.62 -1.49 28.49
C LEU A 60 34.23 -2.36 29.59
N THR A 61 34.95 -1.74 30.52
CA THR A 61 35.58 -2.42 31.66
C THR A 61 35.10 -1.79 32.96
N PHE A 62 34.76 -2.60 33.93
CA PHE A 62 34.34 -2.13 35.25
C PHE A 62 34.63 -3.18 36.32
N GLN A 63 34.66 -2.75 37.58
CA GLN A 63 34.76 -3.62 38.73
C GLN A 63 33.54 -3.43 39.63
N ILE A 64 32.93 -4.53 40.06
CA ILE A 64 31.79 -4.55 40.96
C ILE A 64 32.32 -4.83 42.37
N THR A 65 31.98 -3.97 43.31
CA THR A 65 32.40 -4.08 44.72
C THR A 65 31.20 -4.02 45.64
N ASP A 66 31.35 -4.60 46.82
CA ASP A 66 30.45 -4.34 47.93
C ASP A 66 30.71 -2.93 48.49
N ASN A 67 29.66 -2.13 48.70
CA ASN A 67 29.77 -0.82 49.33
C ASN A 67 30.24 -0.89 50.79
N ASP A 68 29.91 -1.97 51.50
CA ASP A 68 30.19 -2.06 52.93
C ASP A 68 31.62 -2.58 53.18
N GLU A 69 32.12 -3.49 52.35
CA GLU A 69 33.45 -4.12 52.53
C GLU A 69 34.51 -3.73 51.49
N GLY A 70 34.14 -3.08 50.38
CA GLY A 70 35.05 -2.74 49.28
C GLY A 70 35.64 -3.95 48.54
N LYS A 71 35.23 -5.18 48.90
CA LYS A 71 35.69 -6.42 48.26
C LYS A 71 35.00 -6.59 46.92
N GLY A 72 35.74 -7.13 45.95
CA GLY A 72 35.20 -7.49 44.65
C GLY A 72 34.18 -8.61 44.79
N VAL A 73 32.98 -8.41 44.25
CA VAL A 73 31.88 -9.37 44.31
C VAL A 73 31.54 -9.82 42.91
N GLN A 74 31.24 -11.10 42.74
CA GLN A 74 30.68 -11.66 41.51
C GLN A 74 29.16 -11.79 41.66
N PRO A 75 28.35 -10.92 41.03
CA PRO A 75 26.90 -11.06 41.05
C PRO A 75 26.43 -12.29 40.28
N HIS A 76 25.23 -12.75 40.59
CA HIS A 76 24.59 -13.88 39.90
C HIS A 76 24.06 -13.48 38.51
N GLN A 77 23.64 -12.22 38.37
CA GLN A 77 23.15 -11.63 37.13
C GLN A 77 23.92 -10.35 36.84
N THR A 78 24.44 -10.23 35.62
CA THR A 78 25.11 -9.02 35.14
C THR A 78 24.80 -8.88 33.66
N PHE A 79 23.95 -7.91 33.35
CA PHE A 79 23.46 -7.67 31.99
C PHE A 79 23.67 -6.21 31.60
N LEU A 80 24.11 -6.00 30.37
CA LEU A 80 24.02 -4.70 29.72
C LEU A 80 22.75 -4.67 28.89
N ARG A 81 21.91 -3.69 29.14
CA ARG A 81 20.67 -3.43 28.41
C ARG A 81 20.91 -2.26 27.46
N PHE A 82 20.64 -2.47 26.19
CA PHE A 82 20.57 -1.48 25.13
C PHE A 82 19.08 -1.22 24.85
N TYR A 83 18.62 0.01 25.07
CA TYR A 83 17.19 0.33 24.96
C TYR A 83 16.98 1.49 23.98
N ASP A 84 16.11 1.30 23.00
CA ASP A 84 15.64 2.39 22.14
C ASP A 84 14.33 2.96 22.70
N LYS A 85 14.35 4.24 23.09
CA LYS A 85 13.20 4.95 23.67
C LYS A 85 12.06 5.16 22.67
N VAL A 86 12.35 5.19 21.38
CA VAL A 86 11.37 5.51 20.34
C VAL A 86 10.64 4.26 19.89
N SER A 87 11.39 3.19 19.55
CA SER A 87 10.78 1.90 19.16
C SER A 87 10.28 1.10 20.37
N GLY A 88 10.84 1.33 21.56
CA GLY A 88 10.57 0.54 22.76
C GLY A 88 11.26 -0.83 22.76
N GLU A 89 12.10 -1.10 21.75
CA GLU A 89 12.85 -2.35 21.65
C GLU A 89 14.05 -2.36 22.60
N GLU A 90 14.40 -3.55 23.09
CA GLU A 90 15.54 -3.74 23.98
C GLU A 90 16.39 -4.94 23.58
N GLY A 91 17.70 -4.78 23.73
CA GLY A 91 18.67 -5.85 23.61
C GLY A 91 19.41 -6.05 24.91
N ILE A 92 19.51 -7.30 25.35
CA ILE A 92 20.15 -7.67 26.61
C ILE A 92 21.39 -8.50 26.31
N GLN A 93 22.54 -8.05 26.80
CA GLN A 93 23.80 -8.71 26.61
C GLN A 93 24.39 -9.16 27.96
N PRO A 94 24.56 -10.47 28.19
CA PRO A 94 25.21 -10.96 29.40
C PRO A 94 26.68 -10.57 29.42
N VAL A 95 27.15 -10.13 30.58
CA VAL A 95 28.57 -9.80 30.81
C VAL A 95 29.15 -10.77 31.82
N ARG A 96 30.26 -11.41 31.45
CA ARG A 96 30.99 -12.30 32.36
C ARG A 96 31.79 -11.49 33.37
N VAL A 97 31.50 -11.73 34.65
CA VAL A 97 32.23 -11.14 35.78
C VAL A 97 33.13 -12.20 36.40
N THR A 98 34.36 -11.83 36.74
CA THR A 98 35.32 -12.69 37.44
C THR A 98 35.00 -12.76 38.94
N PRO A 99 35.51 -13.76 39.69
CA PRO A 99 35.31 -13.84 41.14
C PRO A 99 35.75 -12.59 41.92
N GLY A 100 36.73 -11.84 41.39
CA GLY A 100 37.18 -10.55 41.95
C GLY A 100 36.35 -9.34 41.52
N GLY A 101 35.17 -9.53 40.93
CA GLY A 101 34.25 -8.47 40.51
C GLY A 101 34.63 -7.72 39.23
N LYS A 102 35.75 -8.06 38.59
CA LYS A 102 36.17 -7.42 37.33
C LYS A 102 35.40 -7.99 36.15
N ALA A 103 34.94 -7.11 35.27
CA ALA A 103 34.19 -7.45 34.07
C ALA A 103 34.78 -6.72 32.85
N LYS A 104 34.75 -7.41 31.70
CA LYS A 104 35.09 -6.85 30.40
C LYS A 104 34.00 -7.21 29.41
N PHE A 105 33.43 -6.20 28.78
CA PHE A 105 32.51 -6.32 27.68
C PHE A 105 33.16 -5.75 26.41
N GLU A 106 32.96 -6.44 25.29
CA GLU A 106 33.50 -6.05 23.99
C GLU A 106 32.41 -6.20 22.94
N LEU A 107 32.12 -5.12 22.25
CA LEU A 107 31.12 -5.02 21.21
C LEU A 107 31.81 -4.61 19.90
N ASN A 108 31.87 -5.54 18.96
CA ASN A 108 32.46 -5.31 17.64
C ASN A 108 31.36 -5.07 16.60
N MET A 109 31.32 -3.88 16.01
CA MET A 109 30.32 -3.51 15.00
C MET A 109 30.54 -4.19 13.64
N ALA A 110 31.72 -4.74 13.35
CA ALA A 110 31.93 -5.52 12.13
C ALA A 110 31.14 -6.83 12.14
N ARG A 111 30.78 -7.33 13.33
CA ARG A 111 29.93 -8.52 13.56
C ARG A 111 29.04 -8.27 14.78
N PRO A 112 28.02 -7.40 14.66
CA PRO A 112 27.20 -7.02 15.79
C PRO A 112 26.42 -8.24 16.29
N PRO A 113 26.31 -8.45 17.61
CA PRO A 113 25.46 -9.49 18.18
C PRO A 113 24.00 -9.33 17.74
N THR A 114 23.32 -10.43 17.45
CA THR A 114 21.88 -10.46 17.12
C THR A 114 20.97 -10.06 18.29
N SER A 115 21.53 -9.94 19.49
CA SER A 115 20.83 -9.53 20.71
C SER A 115 20.67 -8.02 20.82
N ILE A 116 21.30 -7.21 19.97
CA ILE A 116 21.14 -5.76 19.94
C ILE A 116 19.85 -5.43 19.17
N PRO A 117 19.02 -4.50 19.66
CA PRO A 117 17.78 -4.17 18.96
C PRO A 117 18.10 -3.49 17.62
N PRO A 118 17.23 -3.64 16.61
CA PRO A 118 17.30 -2.89 15.36
C PRO A 118 17.64 -1.41 15.57
N THR A 119 18.81 -0.99 15.08
CA THR A 119 19.34 0.34 15.33
C THR A 119 18.85 1.31 14.25
N THR A 120 18.15 2.35 14.68
CA THR A 120 17.72 3.47 13.83
C THR A 120 18.68 4.65 13.98
N GLN A 121 18.29 5.86 13.54
CA GLN A 121 19.08 7.07 13.75
C GLN A 121 19.05 7.59 15.21
N ASN A 122 18.31 6.91 16.09
CA ASN A 122 18.14 7.31 17.49
C ASN A 122 19.26 6.74 18.38
N PRO A 123 19.65 7.45 19.46
CA PRO A 123 20.60 6.92 20.42
C PRO A 123 19.97 5.83 21.29
N LEU A 124 20.72 4.75 21.51
CA LEU A 124 20.34 3.69 22.44
C LEU A 124 20.85 4.02 23.84
N GLU A 125 20.01 3.82 24.85
CA GLU A 125 20.40 3.97 26.24
C GLU A 125 21.05 2.69 26.75
N VAL A 126 22.30 2.79 27.20
CA VAL A 126 23.04 1.65 27.77
C VAL A 126 22.97 1.71 29.28
N SER A 127 22.40 0.66 29.88
CA SER A 127 22.28 0.52 31.32
C SER A 127 22.80 -0.83 31.80
N LEU A 128 23.47 -0.84 32.95
CA LEU A 128 23.98 -2.03 33.61
C LEU A 128 22.99 -2.48 34.68
N ILE A 129 22.57 -3.73 34.59
CA ILE A 129 21.64 -4.38 35.53
C ILE A 129 22.41 -5.45 36.29
N LEU A 130 22.42 -5.31 37.62
CA LEU A 130 23.09 -6.22 38.54
C LEU A 130 22.08 -6.89 39.46
N GLY A 131 22.18 -8.21 39.59
CA GLY A 131 21.36 -9.01 40.49
C GLY A 131 22.20 -10.02 41.26
N SER A 132 21.91 -10.17 42.55
CA SER A 132 22.49 -11.21 43.41
C SER A 132 21.46 -11.64 44.46
N PHE A 133 21.61 -12.85 45.00
CA PHE A 133 20.73 -13.32 46.09
C PHE A 133 21.04 -12.65 47.44
N VAL A 134 22.29 -12.18 47.61
CA VAL A 134 22.79 -11.64 48.90
C VAL A 134 22.76 -10.12 48.93
N HIS A 135 22.83 -9.47 47.75
CA HIS A 135 22.91 -8.02 47.62
C HIS A 135 21.65 -7.45 47.00
N ALA A 136 21.33 -6.20 47.32
CA ALA A 136 20.21 -5.51 46.69
C ALA A 136 20.44 -5.35 45.16
N PRO A 137 19.38 -5.47 44.34
CA PRO A 137 19.50 -5.25 42.90
C PRO A 137 19.91 -3.80 42.61
N ALA A 138 20.80 -3.63 41.64
CA ALA A 138 21.31 -2.31 41.25
C ALA A 138 21.18 -2.09 39.74
N LYS A 139 20.74 -0.89 39.35
CA LYS A 139 20.68 -0.43 37.97
C LYS A 139 21.50 0.84 37.83
N TYR A 140 22.43 0.86 36.87
CA TYR A 140 23.26 2.02 36.57
C TYR A 140 23.08 2.41 35.11
N ASP A 141 22.59 3.63 34.86
CA ASP A 141 22.52 4.18 33.51
C ASP A 141 23.92 4.72 33.15
N LEU A 142 24.55 4.16 32.12
CA LEU A 142 25.96 4.40 31.82
C LEU A 142 26.14 5.54 30.82
N PHE A 143 25.60 5.38 29.61
CA PHE A 143 25.75 6.34 28.51
C PHE A 143 24.75 6.08 27.40
N ASP A 144 24.65 7.04 26.48
CA ASP A 144 23.91 6.90 25.23
C ASP A 144 24.85 6.61 24.07
N ILE A 145 24.41 5.76 23.14
CA ILE A 145 25.23 5.31 22.02
C ILE A 145 24.46 5.39 20.70
N TYR A 146 25.04 6.05 19.71
CA TYR A 146 24.62 5.98 18.31
C TYR A 146 25.35 4.83 17.64
N LEU A 147 24.57 3.87 17.16
CA LEU A 147 25.05 2.75 16.37
C LEU A 147 24.73 3.00 14.89
N PRO A 148 25.52 2.45 13.96
CA PRO A 148 25.19 2.49 12.54
C PRO A 148 23.85 1.79 12.30
N ALA A 149 23.08 2.23 11.30
CA ALA A 149 21.78 1.66 10.99
C ALA A 149 21.91 0.15 10.67
N SER A 150 21.17 -0.69 11.38
CA SER A 150 21.13 -2.14 11.14
C SER A 150 19.99 -2.53 10.22
N GLN A 151 19.84 -3.85 9.99
CA GLN A 151 18.65 -4.39 9.32
C GLN A 151 17.39 -3.98 10.08
N THR A 152 16.29 -3.79 9.34
CA THR A 152 14.96 -3.50 9.88
C THR A 152 14.54 -4.62 10.84
N PRO A 153 13.71 -4.30 11.86
CA PRO A 153 13.10 -5.33 12.70
C PRO A 153 12.52 -6.45 11.83
N ALA A 154 12.71 -7.70 12.25
CA ALA A 154 12.12 -8.83 11.56
C ALA A 154 10.60 -8.75 11.74
N GLU A 155 9.88 -8.40 10.68
CA GLU A 155 8.42 -8.37 10.68
C GLU A 155 7.90 -9.75 11.06
N HIS A 156 7.01 -9.79 12.05
CA HIS A 156 6.39 -11.05 12.45
C HIS A 156 5.46 -11.48 11.30
N PRO A 157 5.43 -12.77 10.89
CA PRO A 157 4.59 -13.21 9.77
C PRO A 157 3.10 -12.85 9.94
N ASP A 158 2.64 -12.75 11.19
CA ASP A 158 1.26 -12.38 11.50
C ASP A 158 1.03 -10.87 11.70
N GLU A 159 2.07 -10.03 11.69
CA GLU A 159 1.96 -8.56 11.90
C GLU A 159 0.99 -7.93 10.90
N ALA A 160 1.10 -8.32 9.63
CA ALA A 160 0.20 -7.88 8.56
C ALA A 160 -1.29 -8.20 8.81
N SER A 161 -1.60 -9.20 9.64
CA SER A 161 -2.98 -9.60 9.96
C SER A 161 -3.64 -8.70 11.01
N PHE A 162 -2.85 -7.92 11.75
CA PHE A 162 -3.34 -7.04 12.83
C PHE A 162 -3.40 -5.56 12.42
N HIS A 163 -3.00 -5.23 11.19
CA HIS A 163 -3.07 -3.87 10.65
C HIS A 163 -4.25 -3.69 9.70
N VAL A 164 -4.76 -2.46 9.65
CA VAL A 164 -5.77 -2.08 8.66
C VAL A 164 -5.14 -2.18 7.27
N LEU A 165 -5.70 -3.03 6.43
CA LEU A 165 -5.26 -3.21 5.04
C LEU A 165 -5.53 -1.93 4.23
N PRO A 166 -4.68 -1.61 3.24
CA PRO A 166 -4.93 -0.49 2.35
C PRO A 166 -6.25 -0.67 1.59
N THR A 167 -6.93 0.44 1.32
CA THR A 167 -8.18 0.42 0.55
C THR A 167 -7.92 0.00 -0.90
N ILE A 168 -8.76 -0.88 -1.44
CA ILE A 168 -8.67 -1.35 -2.82
C ILE A 168 -9.59 -0.48 -3.68
N GLU A 169 -9.03 0.24 -4.64
CA GLU A 169 -9.79 1.06 -5.59
C GLU A 169 -10.02 0.31 -6.92
N HIS A 170 -11.27 0.19 -7.34
CA HIS A 170 -11.60 -0.40 -8.64
C HIS A 170 -11.32 0.60 -9.77
N THR A 171 -10.34 0.28 -10.63
CA THR A 171 -10.04 1.09 -11.82
C THR A 171 -10.92 0.65 -12.99
N PHE A 172 -11.88 1.50 -13.38
CA PHE A 172 -12.69 1.28 -14.57
C PHE A 172 -11.87 1.45 -15.86
N ARG A 173 -12.34 0.82 -16.94
CA ARG A 173 -11.76 1.04 -18.27
C ARG A 173 -11.98 2.51 -18.67
N PRO A 174 -10.95 3.17 -19.24
CA PRO A 174 -11.13 4.53 -19.73
C PRO A 174 -12.13 4.55 -20.89
N GLU A 175 -12.85 5.66 -21.03
CA GLU A 175 -13.75 5.89 -22.16
C GLU A 175 -12.99 5.83 -23.49
N GLN A 176 -13.63 5.27 -24.52
CA GLN A 176 -13.05 5.22 -25.85
C GLN A 176 -13.00 6.63 -26.45
N LYS A 177 -11.83 7.01 -26.99
CA LYS A 177 -11.66 8.31 -27.65
C LYS A 177 -12.46 8.34 -28.96
N LEU A 178 -13.43 9.24 -29.05
CA LEU A 178 -14.21 9.49 -30.26
C LEU A 178 -13.48 10.46 -31.20
N PRO A 179 -13.68 10.34 -32.53
CA PRO A 179 -13.12 11.28 -33.49
C PRO A 179 -13.77 12.68 -33.37
N PRO A 180 -13.08 13.75 -33.80
CA PRO A 180 -13.65 15.10 -33.84
C PRO A 180 -14.92 15.18 -34.70
N GLN A 181 -15.96 15.83 -34.17
CA GLN A 181 -17.27 15.95 -34.83
C GLN A 181 -17.18 16.56 -36.24
N PHE A 182 -16.28 17.52 -36.45
CA PHE A 182 -16.07 18.15 -37.75
C PHE A 182 -15.63 17.14 -38.81
N ILE A 183 -14.69 16.25 -38.48
CA ILE A 183 -14.20 15.22 -39.40
C ILE A 183 -15.35 14.27 -39.75
N SER A 184 -16.10 13.81 -38.76
CA SER A 184 -17.27 12.95 -38.97
C SER A 184 -18.32 13.62 -39.87
N ALA A 185 -18.57 14.92 -39.71
CA ALA A 185 -19.51 15.68 -40.54
C ALA A 185 -19.07 15.79 -42.00
N VAL A 186 -17.78 16.04 -42.25
CA VAL A 186 -17.21 16.09 -43.61
C VAL A 186 -17.38 14.75 -44.33
N PHE A 187 -17.07 13.64 -43.66
CA PHE A 187 -17.25 12.31 -44.25
C PHE A 187 -18.73 11.93 -44.44
N ALA A 188 -19.62 12.34 -43.53
CA ALA A 188 -21.05 12.16 -43.74
C ALA A 188 -21.55 12.92 -44.98
N ALA A 189 -21.10 14.17 -45.19
CA ALA A 189 -21.40 14.93 -46.40
C ALA A 189 -20.83 14.26 -47.66
N ALA A 190 -19.62 13.71 -47.58
CA ALA A 190 -19.01 12.96 -48.69
C ALA A 190 -19.84 11.73 -49.07
N VAL A 191 -20.38 10.97 -48.10
CA VAL A 191 -21.28 9.83 -48.35
C VAL A 191 -22.60 10.26 -48.99
N LEU A 192 -23.13 11.43 -48.65
CA LEU A 192 -24.35 11.98 -49.24
C LEU A 192 -24.13 12.60 -50.64
N SER A 193 -22.89 12.94 -51.00
CA SER A 193 -22.58 13.64 -52.25
C SER A 193 -23.04 12.92 -53.54
N PRO A 194 -22.98 11.57 -53.69
CA PRO A 194 -23.43 10.92 -54.91
C PRO A 194 -24.94 11.06 -55.14
N TRP A 195 -25.73 11.15 -54.07
CA TRP A 195 -27.18 11.38 -54.16
C TRP A 195 -27.51 12.76 -54.71
N VAL A 196 -26.76 13.79 -54.28
CA VAL A 196 -26.90 15.16 -54.81
C VAL A 196 -26.55 15.20 -56.30
N VAL A 197 -25.46 14.53 -56.69
CA VAL A 197 -25.05 14.41 -58.10
C VAL A 197 -26.11 13.70 -58.93
N LEU A 198 -26.67 12.59 -58.43
CA LEU A 198 -27.73 11.83 -59.11
C LEU A 198 -28.96 12.69 -59.38
N ILE A 199 -29.46 13.40 -58.36
CA ILE A 199 -30.62 14.29 -58.49
C ILE A 199 -30.34 15.42 -59.50
N GLY A 200 -29.14 16.01 -59.43
CA GLY A 200 -28.71 17.04 -60.38
C GLY A 200 -28.65 16.52 -61.83
N LEU A 201 -28.22 15.27 -62.03
CA LEU A 201 -28.14 14.66 -63.35
C LEU A 201 -29.52 14.31 -63.91
N TRP A 202 -30.46 13.82 -63.07
CA TRP A 202 -31.86 13.61 -63.47
C TRP A 202 -32.52 14.89 -63.98
N GLY A 203 -32.23 16.03 -63.35
CA GLY A 203 -32.69 17.34 -63.80
C GLY A 203 -32.20 17.71 -65.20
N LYS A 204 -30.97 17.31 -65.56
CA LYS A 204 -30.38 17.56 -66.89
C LYS A 204 -30.89 16.60 -67.97
N VAL A 205 -31.09 15.32 -67.61
CA VAL A 205 -31.53 14.28 -68.55
C VAL A 205 -33.03 14.39 -68.87
N GLY A 206 -33.80 15.08 -68.02
CA GLY A 206 -35.23 15.30 -68.28
C GLY A 206 -36.06 14.04 -68.13
N VAL A 207 -35.80 13.26 -67.07
CA VAL A 207 -36.55 12.03 -66.76
C VAL A 207 -38.03 12.36 -66.56
N ARG A 208 -38.91 11.79 -67.39
CA ARG A 208 -40.36 12.00 -67.31
C ARG A 208 -41.04 10.80 -66.66
N VAL A 209 -41.91 11.07 -65.69
CA VAL A 209 -42.75 10.08 -65.00
C VAL A 209 -44.25 10.39 -65.20
N PRO A 210 -44.76 10.34 -66.45
CA PRO A 210 -46.06 10.89 -66.82
C PRO A 210 -47.26 10.29 -66.08
N HIS A 211 -47.15 9.03 -65.63
CA HIS A 211 -48.24 8.30 -64.98
C HIS A 211 -48.10 8.15 -63.47
N LEU A 212 -47.12 8.82 -62.85
CA LEU A 212 -46.84 8.68 -61.41
C LEU A 212 -48.07 9.04 -60.55
N PHE A 213 -48.84 10.03 -60.98
CA PHE A 213 -50.04 10.52 -60.29
C PHE A 213 -51.33 9.83 -60.75
N SER A 214 -51.24 8.70 -61.46
CA SER A 214 -52.41 7.90 -61.85
C SER A 214 -53.04 7.24 -60.61
N PRO A 215 -54.39 7.21 -60.49
CA PRO A 215 -55.09 6.55 -59.38
C PRO A 215 -54.70 5.08 -59.17
N SER A 216 -54.24 4.40 -60.22
CA SER A 216 -53.80 2.99 -60.17
C SER A 216 -52.36 2.81 -59.67
N ILE A 217 -51.52 3.86 -59.69
CA ILE A 217 -50.10 3.81 -59.34
C ILE A 217 -49.82 4.44 -57.98
N VAL A 218 -50.48 5.56 -57.67
CA VAL A 218 -50.29 6.30 -56.41
C VAL A 218 -50.41 5.39 -55.18
N PRO A 219 -51.46 4.54 -55.03
CA PRO A 219 -51.59 3.67 -53.86
C PRO A 219 -50.38 2.74 -53.68
N PHE A 220 -49.85 2.18 -54.78
CA PHE A 220 -48.69 1.30 -54.73
C PHE A 220 -47.42 2.06 -54.31
N THR A 221 -47.19 3.27 -54.86
CA THR A 221 -46.02 4.09 -54.50
C THR A 221 -46.06 4.58 -53.05
N VAL A 222 -47.25 4.93 -52.53
CA VAL A 222 -47.44 5.32 -51.13
C VAL A 222 -47.15 4.14 -50.20
N LEU A 223 -47.61 2.94 -50.55
CA LEU A 223 -47.37 1.74 -49.76
C LEU A 223 -45.89 1.34 -49.74
N LEU A 224 -45.17 1.50 -50.87
CA LEU A 224 -43.71 1.35 -50.91
C LEU A 224 -43.01 2.37 -50.01
N GLY A 225 -43.43 3.65 -50.07
CA GLY A 225 -42.93 4.67 -49.13
C GLY A 225 -43.23 4.33 -47.67
N GLY A 226 -44.38 3.72 -47.40
CA GLY A 226 -44.75 3.20 -46.08
C GLY A 226 -43.79 2.13 -45.56
N PHE A 227 -43.29 1.25 -46.44
CA PHE A 227 -42.24 0.28 -46.07
C PHE A 227 -40.92 0.98 -45.70
N GLU A 228 -40.50 1.99 -46.45
CA GLU A 228 -39.30 2.77 -46.13
C GLU A 228 -39.44 3.50 -44.79
N VAL A 229 -40.60 4.11 -44.53
CA VAL A 229 -40.90 4.75 -43.24
C VAL A 229 -40.88 3.74 -42.09
N LEU A 230 -41.44 2.54 -42.30
CA LEU A 230 -41.41 1.47 -41.31
C LEU A 230 -39.97 1.03 -41.00
N LEU A 231 -39.10 0.95 -42.01
CA LEU A 231 -37.68 0.61 -41.83
C LEU A 231 -36.91 1.72 -41.12
N VAL A 232 -37.18 3.00 -41.41
CA VAL A 232 -36.61 4.11 -40.66
C VAL A 232 -37.05 4.06 -39.19
N TRP A 233 -38.32 3.76 -38.92
CA TRP A 233 -38.81 3.66 -37.55
C TRP A 233 -38.26 2.44 -36.81
N TYR A 234 -38.01 1.33 -37.52
CA TYR A 234 -37.25 0.20 -37.00
C TYR A 234 -35.85 0.58 -36.55
N TRP A 235 -35.15 1.39 -37.34
CA TRP A 235 -33.82 1.85 -36.99
C TRP A 235 -33.81 2.74 -35.74
N VAL A 236 -34.89 3.48 -35.48
CA VAL A 236 -34.99 4.38 -34.32
C VAL A 236 -35.45 3.68 -33.04
N ASP A 237 -36.53 2.87 -33.08
CA ASP A 237 -37.19 2.40 -31.84
C ASP A 237 -37.93 1.05 -31.95
N LEU A 238 -38.42 0.62 -33.12
CA LEU A 238 -39.24 -0.60 -33.18
C LEU A 238 -38.43 -1.87 -32.89
N LYS A 239 -39.09 -2.84 -32.27
CA LYS A 239 -38.56 -4.21 -32.11
C LYS A 239 -38.85 -5.05 -33.34
N LEU A 240 -38.01 -6.06 -33.58
CA LEU A 240 -38.12 -6.94 -34.75
C LEU A 240 -39.52 -7.55 -34.94
N GLY A 241 -40.15 -8.03 -33.88
CA GLY A 241 -41.51 -8.61 -33.96
C GLY A 241 -42.59 -7.60 -34.38
N GLN A 242 -42.46 -6.34 -33.98
CA GLN A 242 -43.41 -5.27 -34.36
C GLN A 242 -43.25 -4.91 -35.84
N VAL A 243 -42.02 -4.82 -36.34
CA VAL A 243 -41.74 -4.57 -37.75
C VAL A 243 -42.28 -5.69 -38.63
N LEU A 244 -42.09 -6.95 -38.22
CA LEU A 244 -42.64 -8.09 -38.95
C LEU A 244 -44.18 -8.06 -38.97
N LEU A 245 -44.81 -7.71 -37.85
CA LEU A 245 -46.27 -7.60 -37.77
C LEU A 245 -46.80 -6.46 -38.65
N TYR A 246 -46.27 -5.24 -38.49
CA TYR A 246 -46.70 -4.07 -39.28
C TYR A 246 -46.36 -4.23 -40.76
N GLY A 247 -45.19 -4.78 -41.07
CA GLY A 247 -44.80 -5.12 -42.45
C GLY A 247 -45.71 -6.19 -43.05
N GLY A 248 -46.10 -7.20 -42.28
CA GLY A 248 -47.08 -8.20 -42.69
C GLY A 248 -48.46 -7.60 -42.97
N MET A 249 -48.94 -6.69 -42.11
CA MET A 249 -50.19 -5.96 -42.34
C MET A 249 -50.11 -5.06 -43.58
N LEU A 250 -48.98 -4.36 -43.77
CA LEU A 250 -48.75 -3.46 -44.90
C LEU A 250 -48.59 -4.24 -46.23
N ALA A 251 -48.06 -5.47 -46.19
CA ALA A 251 -47.85 -6.29 -47.37
C ALA A 251 -49.17 -6.65 -48.08
N ILE A 252 -50.24 -6.90 -47.35
CA ILE A 252 -51.55 -7.30 -47.90
C ILE A 252 -52.06 -6.28 -48.94
N PRO A 253 -52.31 -5.00 -48.59
CA PRO A 253 -52.75 -4.01 -49.58
C PRO A 253 -51.69 -3.74 -50.65
N THR A 254 -50.40 -3.88 -50.33
CA THR A 254 -49.30 -3.64 -51.27
C THR A 254 -49.31 -4.63 -52.44
N VAL A 255 -49.61 -5.90 -52.17
CA VAL A 255 -49.72 -6.92 -53.22
C VAL A 255 -50.86 -6.60 -54.19
N PHE A 256 -52.03 -6.20 -53.69
CA PHE A 256 -53.18 -5.86 -54.54
C PHE A 256 -52.94 -4.57 -55.33
N ALA A 257 -52.46 -3.51 -54.67
CA ALA A 257 -52.12 -2.25 -55.33
C ALA A 257 -51.00 -2.43 -56.37
N GLY A 258 -50.00 -3.26 -56.06
CA GLY A 258 -48.91 -3.59 -56.97
C GLY A 258 -49.37 -4.36 -58.20
N LYS A 259 -50.26 -5.36 -58.02
CA LYS A 259 -50.87 -6.08 -59.15
C LYS A 259 -51.61 -5.12 -60.08
N GLN A 260 -52.42 -4.20 -59.54
CA GLN A 260 -53.16 -3.22 -60.33
C GLN A 260 -52.23 -2.22 -61.03
N ALA A 261 -51.21 -1.70 -60.34
CA ALA A 261 -50.23 -0.76 -60.90
C ALA A 261 -49.42 -1.40 -62.06
N LEU A 262 -48.99 -2.65 -61.89
CA LEU A 262 -48.24 -3.37 -62.93
C LEU A 262 -49.12 -3.76 -64.12
N TYR A 263 -50.36 -4.19 -63.87
CA TYR A 263 -51.32 -4.52 -64.93
C TYR A 263 -51.62 -3.30 -65.81
N THR A 264 -52.00 -2.18 -65.20
CA THR A 264 -52.30 -0.93 -65.92
C THR A 264 -51.08 -0.38 -66.67
N THR A 265 -49.88 -0.51 -66.10
CA THR A 265 -48.64 -0.17 -66.81
C THR A 265 -48.42 -1.06 -68.04
N GLY A 266 -48.80 -2.34 -67.96
CA GLY A 266 -48.77 -3.29 -69.06
C GLY A 266 -49.72 -2.89 -70.20
N GLU A 267 -50.95 -2.51 -69.87
CA GLU A 267 -51.95 -2.05 -70.85
C GLU A 267 -51.48 -0.81 -71.60
N TRP A 268 -50.91 0.18 -70.92
CA TRP A 268 -50.36 1.38 -71.56
C TRP A 268 -49.21 1.06 -72.52
N ARG A 269 -48.35 0.09 -72.17
CA ARG A 269 -47.26 -0.36 -73.06
C ARG A 269 -47.79 -1.13 -74.27
N ALA A 270 -48.90 -1.84 -74.11
CA ALA A 270 -49.59 -2.54 -75.20
C ALA A 270 -50.45 -1.60 -76.06
N GLY A 271 -50.57 -0.32 -75.70
CA GLY A 271 -51.36 0.67 -76.45
C GLY A 271 -52.87 0.54 -76.26
N GLN A 272 -53.31 -0.24 -75.26
CA GLN A 272 -54.72 -0.33 -74.88
C GLN A 272 -55.04 0.82 -73.92
N LYS A 273 -56.10 1.59 -74.26
CA LYS A 273 -56.58 2.72 -73.45
C LYS A 273 -57.51 2.26 -72.35
#